data_AF-A0A2M8NLB2-F1
#
_entry.id   AF-A0A2M8NLB2-F1
#
_cell.length_a   1.000
_cell.length_b   1.000
_cell.length_c   1.000
_cell.angle_alpha   90.00
_cell.angle_beta   90.00
_cell.angle_gamma   90.00
#
_symmetry.space_group_name_H-M   'P 1'
#
loop_
_entity.id
_entity.type
_entity.pdbx_description
1 polymer ?
#
loop_
_entity_poly.entity_id
_entity_poly.type
_entity_poly.pdbx_seq_one_letter_code
_entity_poly.pdbx_strand_id
1 'polypeptide(L)'
;VLFRVVLPEVAPGLVAAFIFNLIFVWNEFLFNLILGGRDTTMIPVAFSTDLYSDGGLNWTFIAAMATAYMIPPIILVYVFQKYLLVGMTFGTVRGEV
;
A
#
# COMPACT_ATOMS: atom_id res chain seq x y z
N VAL A 1 19.46 21.44 -15.51
CA VAL A 1 20.07 20.91 -14.28
C VAL A 1 19.13 19.97 -13.55
N LEU A 2 17.93 20.39 -13.12
CA LEU A 2 16.98 19.56 -12.36
C LEU A 2 16.68 18.18 -12.98
N PHE A 3 16.11 18.13 -14.19
CA PHE A 3 15.66 16.86 -14.81
C PHE A 3 16.79 15.96 -15.30
N ARG A 4 17.98 16.51 -15.58
CA ARG A 4 19.07 15.79 -16.25
C ARG A 4 20.21 15.39 -15.31
N VAL A 5 20.31 16.04 -14.14
CA VAL A 5 21.39 15.81 -13.18
C VAL A 5 20.80 15.42 -11.83
N VAL A 6 19.88 16.22 -11.27
CA VAL A 6 19.35 15.96 -9.92
C VAL A 6 18.40 14.77 -9.91
N LEU A 7 17.44 14.72 -10.85
CA LEU A 7 16.41 13.68 -10.91
C LEU A 7 16.95 12.24 -11.00
N PRO A 8 17.91 11.91 -11.90
CA PRO A 8 18.45 10.55 -11.98
C PRO A 8 19.26 10.14 -10.75
N GLU A 9 19.95 11.08 -10.09
CA GLU A 9 20.71 10.82 -8.86
C GLU A 9 19.79 10.45 -7.68
N VAL A 10 18.63 11.11 -7.55
CA VAL A 10 17.66 10.80 -6.49
C VAL A 10 16.64 9.73 -6.87
N ALA A 11 16.62 9.27 -8.13
CA ALA A 11 15.65 8.31 -8.64
C ALA A 11 15.54 7.02 -7.80
N PRO A 12 16.63 6.39 -7.33
CA PRO A 12 16.55 5.21 -6.47
C PRO A 12 15.81 5.48 -5.15
N GLY A 13 16.03 6.65 -4.56
CA GLY A 13 15.35 7.08 -3.32
C GLY A 13 13.87 7.37 -3.56
N LEU A 14 13.52 8.00 -4.67
CA LEU A 14 12.14 8.24 -5.07
C LEU A 14 11.37 6.94 -5.30
N VAL A 15 12.00 5.95 -5.94
CA VAL A 15 11.39 4.62 -6.15
C VAL A 15 11.13 3.93 -4.81
N ALA A 16 12.10 3.96 -3.88
CA ALA A 16 11.90 3.39 -2.55
C ALA A 16 10.75 4.08 -1.80
N ALA A 17 10.72 5.42 -1.76
CA ALA A 17 9.66 6.19 -1.12
C ALA A 17 8.29 5.93 -1.75
N PHE A 18 8.22 5.81 -3.07
CA PHE A 18 7.00 5.48 -3.80
C PHE A 18 6.43 4.12 -3.39
N ILE A 19 7.28 3.08 -3.29
CA ILE A 19 6.84 1.74 -2.89
C ILE A 19 6.33 1.75 -1.44
N PHE A 20 7.05 2.40 -0.51
CA PHE A 20 6.57 2.54 0.87
C PHE A 20 5.22 3.25 0.94
N ASN A 21 5.09 4.35 0.21
CA ASN A 21 3.84 5.10 0.16
C ASN A 21 2.70 4.26 -0.43
N LEU A 22 2.97 3.48 -1.48
CA LEU A 22 1.98 2.62 -2.10
C LEU A 22 1.45 1.56 -1.12
N ILE A 23 2.33 0.93 -0.34
CA ILE A 23 1.93 -0.02 0.71
C ILE A 23 1.07 0.68 1.78
N PHE A 24 1.44 1.89 2.17
CA PHE A 24 0.72 2.65 3.20
C PHE A 24 -0.66 3.08 2.74
N VAL A 25 -0.74 3.74 1.58
CA VAL A 25 -2.00 4.22 0.98
C VAL A 25 -2.93 3.06 0.65
N TRP A 26 -2.39 1.91 0.25
CA TRP A 26 -3.20 0.71 0.04
C TRP A 26 -3.98 0.30 1.29
N ASN A 27 -3.48 0.56 2.50
CA ASN A 27 -4.14 0.16 3.75
C ASN A 27 -4.97 1.29 4.39
N GLU A 28 -5.10 2.43 3.71
CA GLU A 28 -5.66 3.63 4.32
C GLU A 28 -7.19 3.58 4.42
N PHE A 29 -7.68 3.13 5.58
CA PHE A 29 -9.10 2.96 5.85
C PHE A 29 -9.82 4.26 6.16
N LEU A 30 -9.28 5.09 7.07
CA LEU A 30 -10.00 6.24 7.61
C LEU A 30 -10.21 7.32 6.54
N PHE A 31 -9.18 7.57 5.74
CA PHE A 31 -9.28 8.54 4.66
C PHE A 31 -10.33 8.11 3.62
N ASN A 32 -10.37 6.83 3.30
CA ASN A 32 -11.36 6.26 2.38
C ASN A 32 -12.77 6.27 2.98
N LEU A 33 -12.93 5.99 4.28
CA LEU A 33 -14.22 6.04 4.96
C LEU A 33 -14.81 7.46 4.98
N ILE A 34 -13.98 8.48 5.21
CA ILE A 34 -14.44 9.86 5.39
C ILE A 34 -14.69 10.54 4.04
N LEU A 35 -13.83 10.31 3.05
CA LEU A 35 -13.88 11.01 1.75
C LEU A 35 -14.38 10.13 0.59
N GLY A 36 -14.44 8.81 0.77
CA GLY A 36 -14.89 7.88 -0.26
C GLY A 36 -16.38 8.03 -0.54
N GLY A 37 -16.71 8.19 -1.82
CA GLY A 37 -18.09 8.09 -2.30
C GLY A 37 -18.47 6.65 -2.64
N ARG A 38 -19.77 6.39 -2.82
CA ARG A 38 -20.35 5.06 -3.07
C ARG A 38 -19.62 4.25 -4.14
N ASP A 39 -19.11 4.90 -5.18
CA ASP A 39 -18.44 4.24 -6.31
C ASP A 39 -16.90 4.25 -6.23
N THR A 40 -16.32 4.94 -5.24
CA THR A 40 -14.86 5.10 -5.08
C THR A 40 -14.33 4.50 -3.79
N THR A 41 -15.20 3.87 -3.00
CA THR A 41 -14.86 3.28 -1.72
C THR A 41 -14.03 2.02 -1.89
N MET A 42 -12.98 1.86 -1.07
CA MET A 42 -12.15 0.65 -1.08
C MET A 42 -12.84 -0.51 -0.37
N ILE A 43 -12.43 -1.72 -0.74
CA ILE A 43 -12.98 -2.99 -0.25
C ILE A 43 -13.18 -3.04 1.28
N PRO A 44 -12.20 -2.65 2.12
CA PRO A 44 -12.38 -2.72 3.58
C PRO A 44 -13.50 -1.80 4.10
N VAL A 45 -13.67 -0.62 3.49
CA VAL A 45 -14.74 0.33 3.87
C VAL A 45 -16.09 -0.17 3.39
N ALA A 46 -16.17 -0.74 2.17
CA ALA A 46 -17.40 -1.31 1.63
C ALA A 46 -17.99 -2.41 2.54
N PHE A 47 -17.13 -3.19 3.23
CA PHE A 47 -17.61 -4.18 4.21
C PHE A 47 -18.28 -3.57 5.43
N SER A 48 -17.83 -2.39 5.86
CA SER A 48 -18.40 -1.70 7.01
C SER A 48 -19.72 -0.99 6.70
N THR A 49 -19.98 -0.68 5.43
CA THR A 49 -21.17 0.10 5.02
C THR A 49 -22.25 -0.76 4.37
N ASP A 50 -21.90 -1.76 3.55
CA ASP A 50 -22.86 -2.45 2.67
C ASP A 50 -23.23 -3.87 3.09
N LEU A 51 -22.52 -4.48 4.05
CA LEU A 51 -22.76 -5.87 4.46
C LEU A 51 -23.78 -6.06 5.59
N TYR A 52 -24.38 -4.98 6.10
CA TYR A 52 -25.45 -5.01 7.09
C TYR A 52 -26.83 -5.18 6.42
N SER A 53 -27.00 -6.21 5.58
CA SER A 53 -28.28 -6.51 4.92
C SER A 53 -28.94 -7.73 5.56
N ASP A 54 -30.01 -7.51 6.33
CA ASP A 54 -31.11 -8.39 6.79
C ASP A 54 -30.85 -9.83 7.32
N GLY A 55 -29.65 -10.39 7.19
CA GLY A 55 -29.31 -11.78 7.57
C GLY A 55 -28.08 -11.93 8.45
N GLY A 56 -27.45 -10.82 8.85
CA GLY A 56 -26.20 -10.80 9.63
C GLY A 56 -24.93 -10.82 8.76
N LEU A 57 -23.78 -10.72 9.41
CA LEU A 57 -22.48 -10.63 8.74
C LEU A 57 -22.09 -11.97 8.10
N ASN A 58 -21.86 -11.98 6.78
CA ASN A 58 -21.30 -13.13 6.09
C ASN A 58 -19.77 -13.16 6.25
N TRP A 59 -19.30 -13.79 7.32
CA TRP A 59 -17.87 -13.94 7.62
C TRP A 59 -17.07 -14.65 6.52
N THR A 60 -17.69 -15.59 5.81
CA THR A 60 -17.04 -16.32 4.70
C THR A 60 -16.75 -15.39 3.54
N PHE A 61 -17.71 -14.54 3.17
CA PHE A 61 -17.54 -13.54 2.12
C PHE A 61 -16.48 -12.51 2.49
N ILE A 62 -16.53 -12.00 3.73
CA ILE A 62 -15.52 -11.05 4.24
C ILE A 62 -14.12 -11.68 4.21
N ALA A 63 -13.95 -12.92 4.68
CA ALA A 63 -12.66 -13.60 4.69
C ALA A 63 -12.11 -13.85 3.27
N ALA A 64 -12.98 -14.29 2.34
CA ALA A 64 -12.58 -14.53 0.95
C ALA A 64 -12.10 -13.25 0.27
N MET A 65 -12.84 -12.16 0.44
CA MET A 65 -12.45 -10.89 -0.16
C MET A 65 -11.25 -10.23 0.54
N ALA A 66 -11.14 -10.32 1.87
CA ALA A 66 -9.95 -9.85 2.59
C ALA A 66 -8.68 -10.57 2.12
N THR A 67 -8.78 -11.88 1.85
CA THR A 67 -7.69 -12.66 1.27
C THR A 67 -7.32 -12.14 -0.12
N ALA A 68 -8.31 -11.91 -0.99
CA ALA A 68 -8.07 -11.36 -2.33
C ALA A 68 -7.47 -9.94 -2.28
N TYR A 69 -7.91 -9.11 -1.34
CA TYR A 69 -7.42 -7.76 -1.12
C TYR A 69 -5.93 -7.69 -0.74
N MET A 70 -5.43 -8.72 -0.07
CA MET A 70 -4.01 -8.82 0.31
C MET A 70 -3.09 -9.25 -0.84
N ILE A 71 -3.64 -9.74 -1.97
CA ILE A 71 -2.81 -10.23 -3.09
C ILE A 71 -1.90 -9.12 -3.67
N PRO A 72 -2.41 -7.93 -4.05
CA PRO A 72 -1.56 -6.87 -4.60
C PRO A 72 -0.42 -6.41 -3.67
N PRO A 73 -0.65 -6.10 -2.38
CA PRO A 73 0.44 -5.69 -1.50
C PRO A 73 1.46 -6.80 -1.25
N ILE A 74 1.05 -8.07 -1.20
CA ILE A 74 1.98 -9.21 -1.11
C ILE A 74 2.87 -9.27 -2.34
N ILE A 75 2.32 -9.11 -3.55
CA ILE A 75 3.10 -9.11 -4.80
C ILE A 75 4.10 -7.95 -4.80
N LEU A 76 3.65 -6.75 -4.42
CA LEU A 76 4.52 -5.58 -4.34
C LEU A 76 5.67 -5.79 -3.36
N VAL A 77 5.39 -6.26 -2.15
CA VAL A 77 6.43 -6.56 -1.17
C VAL A 77 7.38 -7.63 -1.70
N TYR A 78 6.88 -8.70 -2.32
CA TYR A 78 7.72 -9.77 -2.87
C TYR A 78 8.68 -9.26 -3.95
N VAL A 79 8.21 -8.41 -4.87
CA VAL A 79 9.03 -7.83 -5.94
C VAL A 79 10.04 -6.84 -5.38
N PHE A 80 9.64 -6.02 -4.40
CA PHE A 80 10.43 -4.88 -3.94
C PHE A 80 11.14 -5.07 -2.60
N GLN A 81 11.04 -6.24 -1.96
CA GLN A 81 11.65 -6.53 -0.65
C GLN A 81 13.12 -6.13 -0.57
N LYS A 82 13.90 -6.34 -1.64
CA LYS A 82 15.33 -5.95 -1.69
C LYS A 82 15.50 -4.43 -1.58
N TYR A 83 14.65 -3.65 -2.21
CA TYR A 83 14.69 -2.19 -2.16
C TYR A 83 14.13 -1.65 -0.84
N LEU A 84 13.10 -2.31 -0.29
CA LEU A 84 12.53 -1.98 1.01
C LEU A 84 13.55 -2.20 2.15
N LEU A 85 14.30 -3.30 2.12
CA LEU A 85 15.35 -3.59 3.12
C LEU A 85 16.48 -2.56 3.10
N VAL A 86 16.92 -2.14 1.91
CA VAL A 86 17.93 -1.07 1.77
C VAL A 86 17.32 0.27 2.22
N GLY A 87 16.07 0.55 1.84
CA GLY A 87 15.21 1.65 2.32
C GLY A 87 15.19 1.84 3.83
N MET A 88 14.90 0.77 4.57
CA MET A 88 14.80 0.76 6.03
C MET A 88 16.17 0.82 6.73
N THR A 89 17.26 0.49 6.02
CA THR A 89 18.62 0.45 6.55
C THR A 89 19.50 1.62 6.09
N PHE A 90 18.95 2.56 5.29
CA PHE A 90 19.64 3.76 4.82
C PHE A 90 19.94 4.73 5.97
N GLY A 91 21.08 4.43 6.60
CA GLY A 91 21.78 5.20 7.61
C GLY A 91 22.99 4.45 8.17
N THR A 92 22.99 3.11 8.16
CA THR A 92 23.99 2.34 8.94
C THR A 92 25.03 1.58 8.11
N VAL A 93 24.74 1.13 6.88
CA VAL A 93 25.57 0.10 6.20
C VAL A 93 26.35 0.54 4.97
N ARG A 94 26.62 1.84 4.77
CA ARG A 94 27.50 2.30 3.67
C ARG A 94 28.65 3.20 4.13
N GLY A 95 29.16 2.94 5.33
CA GLY A 95 30.38 3.55 5.88
C GLY A 95 31.65 2.71 5.68
N GLU A 96 31.58 1.50 5.13
CA GLU A 96 32.74 0.62 4.94
C GLU A 96 32.61 -0.15 3.62
N VAL A 97 33.08 0.45 2.52
CA VAL A 97 33.90 -0.17 1.45
C VAL A 97 34.43 0.92 0.54
#